data_AF-A0A916ERG4-F1
#
_entry.id   AF-A0A916ERG4-F1
#
_cell.length_a   1.000
_cell.length_b   1.000
_cell.length_c   1.000
_cell.angle_alpha   90.00
_cell.angle_beta   90.00
_cell.angle_gamma   90.00
#
_symmetry.space_group_name_H-M   'P 1'
#
loop_
_entity.id
_entity.type
_entity.pdbx_description
1 polymer ?
#
loop_
_entity_poly.entity_id
_entity_poly.type
_entity_poly.pdbx_seq_one_letter_code
_entity_poly.pdbx_strand_id
1 'polypeptide(L)'
;MTQLGEAVKAAGISTLSRKCPFDEAEPPDDPRPEDEEFAWDDSVTMAAAQDNSASKLGNNLEGGSPGSDGSWNVLGGDPPRYKAPQVDTKRDPSKPKVEVDGVDYPFTVAAHHIIPGNASLYESQLFKSYMKKGGKMQVTQPKKKTFTVSRNIGYNINGSHNGVWLPGSYAIRTGVHPSKSTWSVLIETPGHVEWCYRYIAAVTKSTGSQFHDTHVHYSNNVLKLLNKMSLLLMKHQTQCDDCQGKDQSPPPYIVKNRLYRLSAHLRGKLRLSPRYWARRDPWMASDQVFTDIMGNPKSKAAFFRAYNKP
;
A
#
# COMPACT_ATOMS: atom_id res chain seq x y z
N MET A 1 -17.67 8.35 14.78
CA MET A 1 -16.32 8.92 14.48
C MET A 1 -15.26 7.92 14.94
N THR A 2 -15.12 6.78 14.25
CA THR A 2 -14.37 5.61 14.77
C THR A 2 -13.19 5.16 13.90
N GLN A 3 -12.93 5.80 12.76
CA GLN A 3 -12.18 5.15 11.66
C GLN A 3 -10.64 5.25 11.67
N LEU A 4 -10.03 6.20 12.38
CA LEU A 4 -8.55 6.28 12.48
C LEU A 4 -8.00 5.71 13.79
N GLY A 5 -8.76 5.82 14.89
CA GLY A 5 -8.37 5.30 16.19
C GLY A 5 -8.34 3.77 16.24
N GLU A 6 -9.30 3.11 15.59
CA GLU A 6 -9.39 1.65 15.56
C GLU A 6 -8.37 1.00 14.63
N ALA A 7 -8.06 1.57 13.46
CA ALA A 7 -7.00 1.05 12.59
C ALA A 7 -5.62 1.11 13.28
N VAL A 8 -5.39 2.16 14.07
CA VAL A 8 -4.17 2.35 14.86
C VAL A 8 -4.13 1.41 16.08
N LYS A 9 -5.28 1.13 16.72
CA LYS A 9 -5.41 0.08 17.76
C LYS A 9 -5.23 -1.32 17.18
N ALA A 10 -5.78 -1.61 16.00
CA ALA A 10 -5.67 -2.90 15.31
C ALA A 10 -4.23 -3.17 14.83
N ALA A 11 -3.50 -2.14 14.41
CA ALA A 11 -2.06 -2.22 14.16
C ALA A 11 -1.23 -2.32 15.46
N GLY A 12 -1.87 -2.24 16.64
CA GLY A 12 -1.32 -2.52 17.96
C GLY A 12 -0.34 -1.48 18.51
N ILE A 13 -0.39 -0.25 18.01
CA ILE A 13 0.58 0.81 18.32
C ILE A 13 0.62 1.21 19.81
N SER A 14 -0.41 0.88 20.60
CA SER A 14 -0.50 1.24 22.02
C SER A 14 0.45 0.48 22.96
N THR A 15 1.18 -0.54 22.49
CA THR A 15 2.00 -1.42 23.35
C THR A 15 3.50 -1.10 23.36
N LEU A 16 3.94 0.06 22.86
CA LEU A 16 5.36 0.49 22.92
C LEU A 16 5.88 0.75 24.36
N SER A 17 5.11 0.46 25.40
CA SER A 17 5.42 0.83 26.79
C SER A 17 6.22 -0.20 27.60
N ARG A 18 6.44 -1.44 27.11
CA ARG A 18 7.12 -2.49 27.90
C ARG A 18 8.56 -2.81 27.50
N LYS A 19 8.98 -2.53 26.27
CA LYS A 19 10.36 -2.74 25.80
C LYS A 19 10.74 -1.62 24.82
N CYS A 20 11.94 -1.06 24.97
CA CYS A 20 12.44 -0.04 24.06
C CYS A 20 12.51 -0.62 22.63
N PRO A 21 11.92 0.05 21.62
CA PRO A 21 11.91 -0.45 20.24
C PRO A 21 13.28 -0.32 19.57
N PHE A 22 14.21 0.40 20.20
CA PHE A 22 15.61 0.58 19.79
C PHE A 22 16.57 -0.29 20.62
N ASP A 23 16.05 -1.18 21.44
CA ASP A 23 16.85 -2.09 22.24
C ASP A 23 17.23 -3.31 21.40
N GLU A 24 18.53 -3.53 21.22
CA GLU A 24 19.05 -4.67 20.47
C GLU A 24 18.80 -5.94 21.29
N ALA A 25 17.96 -6.85 20.82
CA ALA A 25 18.39 -8.24 20.88
C ALA A 25 19.30 -8.38 19.66
N GLU A 26 20.60 -8.58 19.85
CA GLU A 26 21.62 -8.56 18.80
C GLU A 26 21.11 -9.19 17.48
N PRO A 27 20.99 -8.42 16.40
CA PRO A 27 20.85 -9.03 15.08
C PRO A 27 22.20 -9.43 14.51
N PRO A 28 22.23 -10.52 13.71
CA PRO A 28 23.40 -10.93 12.94
C PRO A 28 23.84 -9.82 11.97
N ASP A 29 25.05 -9.98 11.42
CA ASP A 29 25.79 -9.08 10.52
C ASP A 29 24.94 -8.07 9.73
N ASP A 30 25.39 -6.80 9.69
CA ASP A 30 24.72 -5.66 9.04
C ASP A 30 24.05 -6.13 7.73
N PRO A 31 22.71 -6.24 7.68
CA PRO A 31 22.06 -6.71 6.48
C PRO A 31 22.43 -5.79 5.35
N ARG A 32 22.99 -6.38 4.30
CA ARG A 32 23.52 -5.66 3.15
C ARG A 32 22.50 -4.58 2.78
N PRO A 33 22.88 -3.29 2.79
CA PRO A 33 22.07 -2.27 2.18
C PRO A 33 21.95 -2.69 0.73
N GLU A 34 20.80 -3.22 0.33
CA GLU A 34 20.47 -3.26 -1.08
C GLU A 34 20.45 -1.81 -1.52
N ASP A 35 21.39 -1.44 -2.39
CA ASP A 35 21.68 -0.07 -2.80
C ASP A 35 20.38 0.65 -3.21
N GLU A 36 19.89 1.53 -2.34
CA GLU A 36 18.64 2.28 -2.53
C GLU A 36 18.90 3.48 -3.46
N GLU A 37 19.30 3.21 -4.70
CA GLU A 37 19.42 4.24 -5.75
C GLU A 37 18.07 4.54 -6.39
N PHE A 38 17.78 5.83 -6.51
CA PHE A 38 16.52 6.38 -7.00
C PHE A 38 16.46 6.32 -8.53
N ALA A 39 15.68 5.39 -9.09
CA ALA A 39 15.26 5.43 -10.49
C ALA A 39 13.74 5.62 -10.61
N TRP A 40 13.36 6.42 -11.61
CA TRP A 40 12.04 7.00 -11.83
C TRP A 40 11.04 5.93 -12.33
N ASP A 41 9.86 5.86 -11.72
CA ASP A 41 8.78 4.89 -12.00
C ASP A 41 8.19 5.02 -13.43
N ASP A 42 8.38 6.18 -14.07
CA ASP A 42 7.82 6.46 -15.41
C ASP A 42 8.86 6.46 -16.54
N SER A 43 10.12 6.08 -16.29
CA SER A 43 11.13 5.94 -17.35
C SER A 43 11.83 4.58 -17.34
N VAL A 44 11.94 4.02 -18.54
CA VAL A 44 12.44 2.68 -18.85
C VAL A 44 13.95 2.58 -18.56
N THR A 45 14.38 2.40 -17.31
CA THR A 45 15.72 1.85 -17.01
C THR A 45 15.83 1.35 -15.56
N MET A 46 16.48 0.20 -15.39
CA MET A 46 16.54 -0.65 -14.19
C MET A 46 17.60 -0.25 -13.14
N ALA A 47 17.31 -0.49 -11.86
CA ALA A 47 18.33 -0.87 -10.86
C ALA A 47 17.76 -1.83 -9.77
N ALA A 48 18.38 -3.00 -9.67
CA ALA A 48 17.81 -4.19 -9.06
C ALA A 48 18.05 -4.28 -7.53
N ALA A 49 17.04 -3.93 -6.74
CA ALA A 49 16.51 -4.73 -5.61
C ALA A 49 15.44 -3.96 -4.79
N GLN A 50 15.36 -2.63 -4.92
CA GLN A 50 14.26 -1.82 -4.38
C GLN A 50 13.49 -0.98 -5.41
N ASP A 51 13.57 -1.30 -6.71
CA ASP A 51 12.61 -0.77 -7.69
C ASP A 51 11.19 -1.07 -7.21
N ASN A 52 10.37 -0.05 -6.98
CA ASN A 52 8.94 -0.15 -6.71
C ASN A 52 8.22 -0.82 -7.91
N SER A 53 8.40 -2.13 -8.09
CA SER A 53 8.12 -2.81 -9.35
C SER A 53 6.92 -3.73 -9.17
N ALA A 54 5.83 -3.40 -9.87
CA ALA A 54 4.63 -4.23 -9.91
C ALA A 54 4.94 -5.67 -10.38
N SER A 55 5.89 -5.84 -11.31
CA SER A 55 6.30 -7.16 -11.80
C SER A 55 7.04 -7.97 -10.73
N LYS A 56 8.02 -7.37 -10.02
CA LYS A 56 8.71 -8.04 -8.90
C LYS A 56 7.73 -8.40 -7.79
N LEU A 57 6.84 -7.47 -7.45
CA LEU A 57 5.77 -7.71 -6.48
C LEU A 57 4.85 -8.85 -6.92
N GLY A 58 4.47 -8.90 -8.20
CA GLY A 58 3.64 -9.95 -8.78
C GLY A 58 4.27 -11.33 -8.64
N ASN A 59 5.54 -11.47 -9.01
CA ASN A 59 6.29 -12.72 -8.84
C ASN A 59 6.39 -13.12 -7.35
N ASN A 60 6.63 -12.16 -6.47
CA ASN A 60 6.67 -12.41 -5.04
C ASN A 60 5.30 -12.84 -4.49
N LEU A 61 4.20 -12.23 -4.92
CA LEU A 61 2.84 -12.61 -4.54
C LEU A 61 2.51 -14.03 -4.99
N GLU A 62 2.88 -14.40 -6.21
CA GLU A 62 2.67 -15.74 -6.74
C GLU A 62 3.49 -16.79 -5.97
N GLY A 63 4.77 -16.49 -5.71
CA GLY A 63 5.66 -17.37 -4.95
C GLY A 63 5.39 -17.38 -3.44
N GLY A 64 4.61 -16.43 -2.91
CA GLY A 64 4.54 -16.15 -1.47
C GLY A 64 5.89 -15.71 -0.90
N SER A 65 6.77 -15.14 -1.73
CA SER A 65 8.11 -14.72 -1.36
C SER A 65 8.07 -13.42 -0.57
N PRO A 66 8.85 -13.27 0.52
CA PRO A 66 9.03 -11.99 1.21
C PRO A 66 9.84 -10.97 0.39
N GLY A 67 10.31 -11.35 -0.80
CA GLY A 67 11.29 -10.60 -1.59
C GLY A 67 12.70 -11.18 -1.41
N SER A 68 13.71 -10.43 -1.85
CA SER A 68 15.12 -10.76 -1.57
C SER A 68 15.37 -10.83 -0.07
N ASP A 69 16.39 -11.62 0.33
CA ASP A 69 16.77 -11.91 1.70
C ASP A 69 17.33 -10.67 2.45
N GLY A 70 16.50 -9.65 2.63
CA GLY A 70 16.77 -8.52 3.51
C GLY A 70 16.38 -8.90 4.94
N SER A 71 17.32 -8.73 5.89
CA SER A 71 17.22 -8.97 7.35
C SER A 71 15.81 -9.15 7.87
N TRP A 72 15.28 -10.34 7.67
CA TRP A 72 13.88 -10.57 7.93
C TRP A 72 13.60 -10.46 9.43
N ASN A 73 14.57 -10.79 10.29
CA ASN A 73 14.32 -10.77 11.72
C ASN A 73 15.55 -10.54 12.58
N VAL A 74 15.46 -9.52 13.41
CA VAL A 74 16.36 -9.29 14.56
C VAL A 74 15.82 -9.98 15.82
N LEU A 75 14.55 -10.41 15.79
CA LEU A 75 13.82 -10.93 16.95
C LEU A 75 13.38 -12.40 16.80
N GLY A 76 13.84 -13.12 15.77
CA GLY A 76 13.51 -14.53 15.52
C GLY A 76 12.11 -14.77 14.91
N GLY A 77 12.02 -15.62 13.88
CA GLY A 77 10.78 -15.98 13.16
C GLY A 77 10.84 -15.67 11.65
N ASP A 78 9.91 -16.21 10.87
CA ASP A 78 9.79 -16.07 9.39
C ASP A 78 8.88 -14.93 8.92
N PRO A 79 9.05 -14.43 7.67
CA PRO A 79 8.14 -13.46 7.10
C PRO A 79 6.71 -13.92 7.13
N PRO A 80 5.72 -13.05 7.40
CA PRO A 80 4.38 -13.34 6.95
C PRO A 80 4.48 -13.44 5.43
N ARG A 81 4.35 -14.67 4.94
CA ARG A 81 4.27 -14.97 3.52
C ARG A 81 2.81 -14.81 3.13
N TYR A 82 2.56 -14.11 2.03
CA TYR A 82 1.23 -14.02 1.47
C TYR A 82 1.27 -14.55 0.05
N LYS A 83 0.83 -15.79 -0.13
CA LYS A 83 0.72 -16.38 -1.45
C LYS A 83 -0.66 -16.10 -2.02
N ALA A 84 -0.71 -15.53 -3.21
CA ALA A 84 -1.93 -15.39 -3.98
C ALA A 84 -1.67 -15.79 -5.43
N PRO A 85 -2.50 -16.66 -6.03
CA PRO A 85 -2.30 -17.09 -7.40
C PRO A 85 -2.22 -15.87 -8.31
N GLN A 86 -1.33 -15.92 -9.30
CA GLN A 86 -1.20 -14.83 -10.27
C GLN A 86 -2.54 -14.66 -11.00
N VAL A 87 -3.10 -13.46 -10.91
CA VAL A 87 -4.29 -13.06 -11.68
C VAL A 87 -3.87 -12.06 -12.77
N ASP A 88 -2.57 -12.00 -13.10
CA ASP A 88 -2.05 -11.14 -14.16
C ASP A 88 -2.53 -11.64 -15.53
N THR A 89 -3.70 -11.17 -15.88
CA THR A 89 -4.26 -11.35 -17.21
C THR A 89 -3.46 -10.42 -18.11
N LYS A 90 -2.47 -10.91 -18.87
CA LYS A 90 -1.41 -10.16 -19.61
C LYS A 90 -1.77 -8.77 -20.19
N ARG A 91 -1.68 -8.46 -21.47
CA ARG A 91 -2.31 -7.24 -22.10
C ARG A 91 -2.99 -7.65 -23.40
N ASP A 92 -3.55 -8.85 -23.37
CA ASP A 92 -4.21 -9.53 -24.46
C ASP A 92 -5.73 -9.20 -24.50
N PRO A 93 -6.33 -8.88 -25.65
CA PRO A 93 -7.79 -8.76 -25.79
C PRO A 93 -8.56 -10.09 -25.66
N SER A 94 -7.89 -11.26 -25.67
CA SER A 94 -8.49 -12.59 -25.37
C SER A 94 -8.75 -12.84 -23.88
N LYS A 95 -8.31 -11.91 -23.03
CA LYS A 95 -8.46 -11.88 -21.57
C LYS A 95 -9.87 -12.03 -21.04
N PRO A 96 -10.02 -12.23 -19.70
CA PRO A 96 -11.33 -12.20 -19.09
C PRO A 96 -12.04 -10.88 -19.39
N LYS A 97 -13.33 -11.03 -19.66
CA LYS A 97 -14.24 -9.96 -20.02
C LYS A 97 -15.34 -9.84 -18.98
N VAL A 98 -15.96 -8.68 -18.94
CA VAL A 98 -17.20 -8.43 -18.23
C VAL A 98 -18.22 -7.84 -19.19
N GLU A 99 -19.47 -8.27 -19.08
CA GLU A 99 -20.56 -7.66 -19.82
C GLU A 99 -20.91 -6.30 -19.21
N VAL A 100 -20.94 -5.25 -20.04
CA VAL A 100 -21.50 -3.94 -19.71
C VAL A 100 -22.44 -3.54 -20.83
N ASP A 101 -23.71 -3.31 -20.49
CA ASP A 101 -24.76 -2.92 -21.45
C ASP A 101 -24.89 -3.86 -22.66
N GLY A 102 -24.71 -5.17 -22.44
CA GLY A 102 -24.81 -6.20 -23.48
C GLY A 102 -23.56 -6.34 -24.36
N VAL A 103 -22.46 -5.67 -24.00
CA VAL A 103 -21.19 -5.74 -24.72
C VAL A 103 -20.09 -6.22 -23.78
N ASP A 104 -19.27 -7.17 -24.24
CA ASP A 104 -18.15 -7.69 -23.46
C ASP A 104 -16.92 -6.76 -23.55
N TYR A 105 -16.44 -6.32 -22.38
CA TYR A 105 -15.24 -5.51 -22.25
C TYR A 105 -14.13 -6.25 -21.51
N PRO A 106 -12.88 -6.20 -21.99
CA PRO A 106 -11.76 -6.82 -21.29
C PRO A 106 -11.45 -6.05 -20.00
N PHE A 107 -10.93 -6.76 -18.99
CA PHE A 107 -10.31 -6.13 -17.82
C PHE A 107 -8.92 -6.71 -17.55
N THR A 108 -8.15 -6.02 -16.70
CA THR A 108 -6.81 -6.47 -16.28
C THR A 108 -6.72 -6.42 -14.76
N VAL A 109 -6.20 -7.48 -14.16
CA VAL A 109 -5.81 -7.49 -12.75
C VAL A 109 -4.28 -7.45 -12.68
N ALA A 110 -3.74 -6.56 -11.85
CA ALA A 110 -2.30 -6.40 -11.68
C ALA A 110 -1.92 -6.38 -10.20
N ALA A 111 -0.64 -6.61 -9.91
CA ALA A 111 -0.10 -6.50 -8.57
C ALA A 111 0.03 -5.02 -8.18
N HIS A 112 -0.46 -4.67 -7.00
CA HIS A 112 -0.39 -3.32 -6.45
C HIS A 112 0.17 -3.36 -5.03
N HIS A 113 0.99 -2.36 -4.70
CA HIS A 113 1.51 -2.16 -3.36
C HIS A 113 0.41 -1.65 -2.43
N ILE A 114 0.26 -2.30 -1.28
CA ILE A 114 -0.70 -1.91 -0.25
C ILE A 114 -0.19 -0.69 0.52
N ILE A 115 1.10 -0.67 0.85
CA ILE A 115 1.81 0.54 1.30
C ILE A 115 2.55 1.07 0.07
N PRO A 116 2.08 2.17 -0.55
CA PRO A 116 2.71 2.71 -1.75
C PRO A 116 4.11 3.22 -1.45
N GLY A 117 5.08 2.91 -2.32
CA GLY A 117 6.46 3.37 -2.16
C GLY A 117 6.58 4.88 -2.32
N ASN A 118 6.53 5.31 -3.58
CA ASN A 118 6.70 6.71 -3.97
C ASN A 118 5.61 7.62 -3.38
N ALA A 119 4.35 7.17 -3.36
CA ALA A 119 3.24 8.01 -2.93
C ALA A 119 3.03 8.09 -1.40
N SER A 120 3.74 7.28 -0.59
CA SER A 120 3.51 7.26 0.86
C SER A 120 4.73 6.91 1.69
N LEU A 121 5.34 5.75 1.46
CA LEU A 121 6.42 5.26 2.30
C LEU A 121 7.63 6.20 2.22
N TYR A 122 8.09 6.49 1.01
CA TYR A 122 9.29 7.28 0.78
C TYR A 122 9.11 8.73 1.23
N GLU A 123 7.88 9.25 1.17
CA GLU A 123 7.57 10.59 1.68
C GLU A 123 7.46 10.67 3.21
N SER A 124 7.26 9.54 3.88
CA SER A 124 7.03 9.52 5.32
C SER A 124 8.28 9.88 6.13
N GLN A 125 8.06 10.56 7.24
CA GLN A 125 9.09 10.79 8.26
C GLN A 125 9.55 9.47 8.90
N LEU A 126 8.71 8.44 8.89
CA LEU A 126 9.11 7.11 9.35
C LEU A 126 10.27 6.57 8.51
N PHE A 127 10.13 6.62 7.18
CA PHE A 127 11.16 6.15 6.28
C PHE A 127 12.43 7.00 6.37
N LYS A 128 12.28 8.32 6.24
CA LYS A 128 13.38 9.30 6.23
C LYS A 128 14.21 9.28 7.52
N SER A 129 13.58 9.09 8.68
CA SER A 129 14.26 9.18 9.99
C SER A 129 14.56 7.85 10.66
N TYR A 130 13.83 6.77 10.36
CA TYR A 130 13.91 5.53 11.15
C TYR A 130 14.23 4.26 10.36
N MET A 131 13.99 4.24 9.05
CA MET A 131 14.12 3.01 8.26
C MET A 131 15.45 2.91 7.52
N LYS A 132 16.10 4.04 7.24
CA LYS A 132 17.38 4.09 6.54
C LYS A 132 18.55 4.25 7.49
N LYS A 133 19.68 3.64 7.14
CA LYS A 133 20.98 3.94 7.74
C LYS A 133 21.28 5.44 7.58
N GLY A 134 21.76 6.08 8.64
CA GLY A 134 22.02 7.52 8.65
C GLY A 134 20.77 8.38 8.77
N GLY A 135 19.56 7.80 8.88
CA GLY A 135 18.34 8.53 9.18
C GLY A 135 18.51 9.34 10.47
N LYS A 136 18.17 10.63 10.42
CA LYS A 136 18.33 11.57 11.53
C LYS A 136 17.00 12.06 12.06
N MET A 137 17.02 12.41 13.33
CA MET A 137 15.88 13.00 14.03
C MET A 137 16.38 13.92 15.12
N GLN A 138 15.69 15.04 15.26
CA GLN A 138 15.94 15.98 16.34
C GLN A 138 14.93 15.76 17.45
N VAL A 139 15.43 15.41 18.62
CA VAL A 139 14.69 15.42 19.87
C VAL A 139 14.92 16.79 20.51
N THR A 140 13.86 17.54 20.74
CA THR A 140 13.94 18.92 21.25
C THR A 140 13.87 19.00 22.78
N GLN A 141 13.48 17.92 23.46
CA GLN A 141 13.35 17.84 24.91
C GLN A 141 13.76 16.46 25.44
N PRO A 142 14.43 16.36 26.60
CA PRO A 142 14.79 17.44 27.53
C PRO A 142 16.01 18.29 27.12
N LYS A 143 16.84 17.85 26.17
CA LYS A 143 17.92 18.62 25.55
C LYS A 143 17.87 18.42 24.04
N LYS A 144 18.23 19.45 23.25
CA LYS A 144 18.33 19.33 21.79
C LYS A 144 19.40 18.28 21.45
N LYS A 145 18.96 17.13 20.97
CA LYS A 145 19.82 16.00 20.63
C LYS A 145 19.45 15.47 19.26
N THR A 146 20.46 15.09 18.48
CA THR A 146 20.24 14.41 17.19
C THR A 146 20.51 12.93 17.38
N PHE A 147 19.55 12.11 17.00
CA PHE A 147 19.68 10.66 16.96
C PHE A 147 19.94 10.21 15.53
N THR A 148 20.89 9.28 15.36
CA THR A 148 21.20 8.69 14.05
C THR A 148 20.96 7.18 14.06
N VAL A 149 20.25 6.69 13.05
CA VAL A 149 20.02 5.25 12.86
C VAL A 149 21.27 4.57 12.30
N SER A 150 21.74 3.51 12.94
CA SER A 150 23.00 2.83 12.58
C SER A 150 22.92 1.93 11.36
N ARG A 151 21.74 1.39 11.04
CA ARG A 151 21.53 0.36 10.00
C ARG A 151 20.21 0.54 9.25
N ASN A 152 20.07 -0.10 8.09
CA ASN A 152 18.77 -0.19 7.43
C ASN A 152 17.87 -1.15 8.21
N ILE A 153 16.57 -0.87 8.28
CA ILE A 153 15.61 -1.76 8.92
C ILE A 153 15.38 -3.05 8.11
N GLY A 154 15.60 -3.02 6.79
CA GLY A 154 15.44 -4.15 5.87
C GLY A 154 13.98 -4.46 5.54
N TYR A 155 13.13 -3.43 5.37
CA TYR A 155 11.75 -3.61 4.93
C TYR A 155 11.70 -3.74 3.40
N ASN A 156 11.29 -4.90 2.88
CA ASN A 156 11.18 -5.12 1.44
C ASN A 156 9.80 -4.67 0.92
N ILE A 157 9.75 -3.54 0.21
CA ILE A 157 8.50 -3.01 -0.32
C ILE A 157 7.82 -3.93 -1.35
N ASN A 158 8.61 -4.71 -2.08
CA ASN A 158 8.13 -5.66 -3.09
C ASN A 158 7.82 -7.04 -2.51
N GLY A 159 7.96 -7.23 -1.21
CA GLY A 159 7.63 -8.50 -0.58
C GLY A 159 6.13 -8.79 -0.68
N SER A 160 5.77 -10.07 -0.78
CA SER A 160 4.38 -10.50 -0.96
C SER A 160 3.43 -10.01 0.14
N HIS A 161 3.95 -9.79 1.35
CA HIS A 161 3.23 -9.20 2.47
C HIS A 161 2.72 -7.77 2.20
N ASN A 162 3.28 -7.06 1.22
CA ASN A 162 2.86 -5.73 0.82
C ASN A 162 2.07 -5.70 -0.50
N GLY A 163 1.75 -6.87 -1.07
CA GLY A 163 1.04 -6.92 -2.34
C GLY A 163 -0.42 -7.35 -2.25
N VAL A 164 -1.17 -6.92 -3.26
CA VAL A 164 -2.55 -7.34 -3.54
C VAL A 164 -2.79 -7.33 -5.06
N TRP A 165 -3.60 -8.26 -5.54
CA TRP A 165 -4.09 -8.28 -6.92
C TRP A 165 -5.35 -7.42 -7.02
N LEU A 166 -5.32 -6.33 -7.79
CA LEU A 166 -6.48 -5.46 -8.00
C LEU A 166 -6.77 -5.29 -9.49
N PRO A 167 -8.05 -5.33 -9.91
CA PRO A 167 -8.42 -4.89 -11.24
C PRO A 167 -8.20 -3.39 -11.41
N GLY A 168 -7.95 -2.94 -12.63
CA GLY A 168 -7.91 -1.51 -12.95
C GLY A 168 -8.35 -1.20 -14.37
N SER A 169 -8.14 0.05 -14.76
CA SER A 169 -8.53 0.59 -16.08
C SER A 169 -7.59 0.21 -17.23
N TYR A 170 -6.50 -0.52 -16.97
CA TYR A 170 -5.43 -0.80 -17.94
C TYR A 170 -5.87 -1.46 -19.26
N ALA A 171 -7.00 -2.17 -19.24
CA ALA A 171 -7.59 -2.79 -20.43
C ALA A 171 -8.39 -1.82 -21.29
N ILE A 172 -8.87 -0.71 -20.74
CA ILE A 172 -9.67 0.29 -21.44
C ILE A 172 -8.75 1.33 -22.08
N ARG A 173 -8.29 1.00 -23.28
CA ARG A 173 -7.45 1.84 -24.13
C ARG A 173 -8.27 2.43 -25.28
N THR A 174 -7.68 3.39 -25.98
CA THR A 174 -8.20 3.93 -27.24
C THR A 174 -8.64 2.79 -28.17
N GLY A 175 -9.89 2.82 -28.62
CA GLY A 175 -10.46 1.82 -29.52
C GLY A 175 -11.18 0.63 -28.86
N VAL A 176 -11.11 0.45 -27.53
CA VAL A 176 -11.86 -0.61 -26.83
C VAL A 176 -13.29 -0.20 -26.54
N HIS A 177 -13.51 1.04 -26.09
CA HIS A 177 -14.84 1.61 -25.93
C HIS A 177 -15.38 2.13 -27.29
N PRO A 178 -16.70 2.11 -27.57
CA PRO A 178 -17.28 2.60 -28.83
C PRO A 178 -16.89 4.04 -29.21
N SER A 179 -16.72 4.92 -28.21
CA SER A 179 -16.25 6.30 -28.44
C SER A 179 -14.77 6.38 -28.85
N LYS A 180 -14.04 5.26 -28.79
CA LYS A 180 -12.59 5.14 -28.97
C LYS A 180 -11.76 6.00 -28.00
N SER A 181 -12.35 6.52 -26.94
CA SER A 181 -11.68 7.35 -25.92
C SER A 181 -10.85 6.51 -24.94
N THR A 182 -9.90 7.14 -24.25
CA THR A 182 -9.15 6.55 -23.12
C THR A 182 -9.99 6.57 -21.85
N TRP A 183 -9.61 5.76 -20.85
CA TRP A 183 -10.25 5.78 -19.53
C TRP A 183 -10.36 7.17 -18.91
N SER A 184 -9.27 7.95 -18.93
CA SER A 184 -9.24 9.31 -18.39
C SER A 184 -10.22 10.26 -19.07
N VAL A 185 -10.45 10.11 -20.37
CA VAL A 185 -11.44 10.91 -21.10
C VAL A 185 -12.86 10.43 -20.78
N LEU A 186 -13.08 9.11 -20.74
CA LEU A 186 -14.41 8.53 -20.46
C LEU A 186 -14.94 8.93 -19.09
N ILE A 187 -14.07 8.95 -18.08
CA ILE A 187 -14.45 9.25 -16.70
C ILE A 187 -14.80 10.73 -16.48
N GLU A 188 -14.27 11.62 -17.33
CA GLU A 188 -14.53 13.07 -17.30
C GLU A 188 -15.67 13.50 -18.24
N THR A 189 -16.10 12.64 -19.19
CA THR A 189 -17.09 12.99 -20.20
C THR A 189 -18.52 12.72 -19.72
N PRO A 190 -19.41 13.73 -19.66
CA PRO A 190 -20.83 13.52 -19.35
C PRO A 190 -21.48 12.48 -20.27
N GLY A 191 -22.24 11.55 -19.68
CA GLY A 191 -22.88 10.44 -20.40
C GLY A 191 -22.00 9.19 -20.57
N HIS A 192 -20.67 9.30 -20.43
CA HIS A 192 -19.77 8.14 -20.37
C HIS A 192 -19.44 7.74 -18.92
N VAL A 193 -19.55 8.66 -17.97
CA VAL A 193 -19.28 8.38 -16.55
C VAL A 193 -20.17 7.27 -15.98
N GLU A 194 -21.44 7.20 -16.38
CA GLU A 194 -22.34 6.13 -15.94
C GLU A 194 -21.92 4.76 -16.48
N TRP A 195 -21.36 4.71 -17.69
CA TRP A 195 -20.77 3.48 -18.25
C TRP A 195 -19.56 3.07 -17.42
N CYS A 196 -18.67 4.00 -17.06
CA CYS A 196 -17.52 3.72 -16.19
C CYS A 196 -17.97 3.09 -14.87
N TYR A 197 -19.06 3.58 -14.26
CA TYR A 197 -19.58 3.02 -13.01
C TYR A 197 -20.08 1.59 -13.16
N ARG A 198 -20.76 1.28 -14.27
CA ARG A 198 -21.22 -0.09 -14.57
C ARG A 198 -20.04 -1.03 -14.85
N TYR A 199 -19.04 -0.55 -15.59
CA TYR A 199 -17.80 -1.28 -15.83
C TYR A 199 -17.07 -1.59 -14.51
N ILE A 200 -16.84 -0.59 -13.65
CA ILE A 200 -16.22 -0.77 -12.34
C ILE A 200 -17.00 -1.78 -11.49
N ALA A 201 -18.34 -1.69 -11.48
CA ALA A 201 -19.20 -2.61 -10.74
C ALA A 201 -19.03 -4.05 -11.23
N ALA A 202 -19.08 -4.28 -12.54
CA ALA A 202 -18.94 -5.60 -13.15
C ALA A 202 -17.56 -6.21 -12.88
N VAL A 203 -16.49 -5.42 -13.04
CA VAL A 203 -15.11 -5.86 -12.77
C VAL A 203 -14.89 -6.18 -11.29
N THR A 204 -15.38 -5.32 -10.39
CA THR A 204 -15.32 -5.55 -8.93
C THR A 204 -16.07 -6.82 -8.55
N LYS A 205 -17.24 -7.06 -9.17
CA LYS A 205 -18.03 -8.29 -8.93
C LYS A 205 -17.25 -9.52 -9.35
N SER A 206 -16.67 -9.50 -10.56
CA SER A 206 -15.90 -10.61 -11.14
C SER A 206 -14.65 -10.96 -10.32
N THR A 207 -13.96 -9.94 -9.79
CA THR A 207 -12.67 -10.12 -9.09
C THR A 207 -12.77 -10.21 -7.57
N GLY A 208 -13.92 -9.84 -7.00
CA GLY A 208 -14.11 -9.75 -5.54
C GLY A 208 -13.16 -8.75 -4.86
N SER A 209 -12.63 -7.77 -5.58
CA SER A 209 -11.64 -6.81 -5.09
C SER A 209 -11.99 -5.39 -5.55
N GLN A 210 -11.52 -4.38 -4.82
CA GLN A 210 -11.69 -2.98 -5.21
C GLN A 210 -11.04 -2.69 -6.57
N PHE A 211 -11.63 -1.76 -7.31
CA PHE A 211 -11.04 -1.23 -8.53
C PHE A 211 -9.92 -0.25 -8.22
N HIS A 212 -8.78 -0.45 -8.87
CA HIS A 212 -7.60 0.40 -8.78
C HIS A 212 -7.59 1.45 -9.90
N ASP A 213 -7.42 2.70 -9.50
CA ASP A 213 -7.20 3.85 -10.38
C ASP A 213 -6.36 4.91 -9.62
N THR A 214 -6.38 6.18 -10.01
CA THR A 214 -5.85 7.28 -9.20
C THR A 214 -6.36 7.19 -7.75
N HIS A 215 -5.46 7.21 -6.77
CA HIS A 215 -5.75 6.93 -5.36
C HIS A 215 -4.96 7.83 -4.40
N VAL A 216 -4.99 9.14 -4.65
CA VAL A 216 -4.32 10.16 -3.84
C VAL A 216 -4.83 10.16 -2.40
N HIS A 217 -6.14 9.93 -2.20
CA HIS A 217 -6.70 9.87 -0.85
C HIS A 217 -6.19 8.67 -0.07
N TYR A 218 -6.11 7.50 -0.70
CA TYR A 218 -5.54 6.30 -0.09
C TYR A 218 -4.10 6.55 0.36
N SER A 219 -3.26 7.01 -0.56
CA SER A 219 -1.83 7.28 -0.31
C SER A 219 -1.64 8.30 0.82
N ASN A 220 -2.42 9.39 0.82
CA ASN A 220 -2.37 10.37 1.90
C ASN A 220 -2.77 9.79 3.28
N ASN A 221 -3.73 8.88 3.33
CA ASN A 221 -4.11 8.23 4.58
C ASN A 221 -3.04 7.22 5.06
N VAL A 222 -2.40 6.49 4.14
CA VAL A 222 -1.25 5.64 4.48
C VAL A 222 -0.10 6.50 5.01
N LEU A 223 0.27 7.59 4.32
CA LEU A 223 1.29 8.55 4.76
C LEU A 223 1.02 9.07 6.18
N LYS A 224 -0.23 9.43 6.50
CA LYS A 224 -0.62 9.86 7.86
C LYS A 224 -0.39 8.77 8.90
N LEU A 225 -0.69 7.50 8.59
CA LEU A 225 -0.42 6.39 9.50
C LEU A 225 1.08 6.19 9.73
N LEU A 226 1.89 6.25 8.68
CA LEU A 226 3.35 6.13 8.77
C LEU A 226 3.95 7.26 9.60
N ASN A 227 3.53 8.51 9.36
CA ASN A 227 3.96 9.66 10.14
C ASN A 227 3.52 9.57 11.60
N LYS A 228 2.34 8.98 11.88
CA LYS A 228 1.93 8.70 13.26
C LYS A 228 2.84 7.69 13.96
N MET A 229 3.33 6.67 13.26
CA MET A 229 4.33 5.75 13.83
C MET A 229 5.64 6.49 14.16
N SER A 230 6.11 7.35 13.26
CA SER A 230 7.29 8.20 13.47
C SER A 230 7.16 9.09 14.72
N LEU A 231 6.01 9.76 14.88
CA LEU A 231 5.75 10.59 16.07
C LEU A 231 5.80 9.81 17.38
N LEU A 232 5.37 8.55 17.37
CA LEU A 232 5.37 7.72 18.57
C LEU A 232 6.75 7.17 18.91
N LEU A 233 7.56 6.87 17.90
CA LEU A 233 8.97 6.54 18.09
C LEU A 233 9.73 7.74 18.65
N MET A 234 9.49 8.93 18.09
CA MET A 234 10.09 10.18 18.57
C MET A 234 9.73 10.43 20.04
N LYS A 235 8.43 10.30 20.38
CA LYS A 235 7.96 10.40 21.76
C LYS A 235 8.65 9.37 22.66
N HIS A 236 8.77 8.13 22.22
CA HIS A 236 9.46 7.08 22.98
C HIS A 236 10.91 7.48 23.27
N GLN A 237 11.68 7.93 22.27
CA GLN A 237 13.09 8.33 22.48
C GLN A 237 13.24 9.53 23.40
N THR A 238 12.29 10.47 23.39
CA THR A 238 12.31 11.60 24.34
C THR A 238 12.13 11.13 25.79
N GLN A 239 11.45 10.00 26.01
CA GLN A 239 10.99 9.53 27.32
C GLN A 239 11.74 8.30 27.84
N CYS A 240 12.46 7.58 26.98
CA CYS A 240 13.14 6.33 27.33
C CYS A 240 14.57 6.60 27.81
N ASP A 241 14.87 6.22 29.04
CA ASP A 241 16.19 6.40 29.66
C ASP A 241 17.31 5.73 28.83
N ASP A 242 17.06 4.53 28.29
CA ASP A 242 18.01 3.81 27.43
C ASP A 242 18.33 4.55 26.13
N CYS A 243 17.38 5.35 25.64
CA CYS A 243 17.58 6.16 24.44
C CYS A 243 18.34 7.45 24.77
N GLN A 244 18.06 8.11 25.90
CA GLN A 244 18.62 9.43 26.20
C GLN A 244 20.16 9.47 26.21
N GLY A 245 20.80 8.36 26.59
CA GLY A 245 22.27 8.22 26.60
C GLY A 245 22.92 7.98 25.23
N LYS A 246 22.16 7.65 24.18
CA LYS A 246 22.72 7.17 22.90
C LYS A 246 22.64 8.21 21.79
N ASP A 247 23.71 8.43 21.03
CA ASP A 247 23.71 9.30 19.83
C ASP A 247 23.36 8.51 18.56
N GLN A 248 23.62 7.21 18.64
CA GLN A 248 23.37 6.24 17.58
C GLN A 248 22.53 5.09 18.15
N SER A 249 21.57 4.61 17.38
CA SER A 249 20.71 3.49 17.79
C SER A 249 20.44 2.56 16.60
N PRO A 250 20.20 1.26 16.84
CA PRO A 250 19.68 0.39 15.80
C PRO A 250 18.36 0.95 15.24
N PRO A 251 17.97 0.57 14.01
CA PRO A 251 16.64 0.89 13.54
C PRO A 251 15.60 0.18 14.42
N PRO A 252 14.39 0.74 14.56
CA PRO A 252 13.35 0.16 15.39
C PRO A 252 12.70 -1.03 14.67
N TYR A 253 13.31 -2.21 14.74
CA TYR A 253 12.89 -3.40 13.97
C TYR A 253 11.42 -3.80 14.18
N ILE A 254 10.82 -3.46 15.32
CA ILE A 254 9.38 -3.65 15.55
C ILE A 254 8.50 -2.96 14.50
N VAL A 255 8.98 -1.89 13.87
CA VAL A 255 8.28 -1.18 12.79
C VAL A 255 7.98 -2.11 11.62
N LYS A 256 8.87 -3.03 11.26
CA LYS A 256 8.60 -4.01 10.18
C LYS A 256 7.34 -4.81 10.47
N ASN A 257 7.24 -5.38 11.67
CA ASN A 257 6.06 -6.13 12.11
C ASN A 257 4.78 -5.27 12.09
N ARG A 258 4.89 -3.97 12.36
CA ARG A 258 3.75 -3.04 12.26
C ARG A 258 3.35 -2.79 10.81
N LEU A 259 4.31 -2.58 9.92
CA LEU A 259 4.06 -2.42 8.48
C LEU A 259 3.40 -3.66 7.91
N TYR A 260 3.83 -4.87 8.28
CA TYR A 260 3.20 -6.12 7.82
C TYR A 260 1.77 -6.28 8.31
N ARG A 261 1.51 -5.96 9.58
CA ARG A 261 0.14 -5.97 10.13
C ARG A 261 -0.73 -4.91 9.45
N LEU A 262 -0.17 -3.75 9.16
CA LEU A 262 -0.86 -2.70 8.42
C LEU A 262 -1.20 -3.17 6.99
N SER A 263 -0.24 -3.73 6.25
CA SER A 263 -0.49 -4.29 4.92
C SER A 263 -1.52 -5.42 4.97
N ALA A 264 -1.47 -6.33 5.95
CA ALA A 264 -2.48 -7.37 6.12
C ALA A 264 -3.89 -6.81 6.38
N HIS A 265 -3.99 -5.81 7.26
CA HIS A 265 -5.25 -5.13 7.54
C HIS A 265 -5.83 -4.44 6.29
N LEU A 266 -5.01 -3.64 5.61
CA LEU A 266 -5.41 -2.90 4.42
C LEU A 266 -5.72 -3.83 3.25
N ARG A 267 -4.99 -4.93 3.07
CA ARG A 267 -5.32 -5.97 2.09
C ARG A 267 -6.75 -6.48 2.28
N GLY A 268 -7.14 -6.74 3.53
CA GLY A 268 -8.51 -7.14 3.85
C GLY A 268 -9.51 -6.13 3.32
N LYS A 269 -9.27 -4.82 3.57
CA LYS A 269 -10.12 -3.71 3.11
C LYS A 269 -10.23 -3.64 1.58
N LEU A 270 -9.12 -3.83 0.88
CA LEU A 270 -9.05 -3.79 -0.58
C LEU A 270 -9.77 -4.98 -1.26
N ARG A 271 -10.09 -6.03 -0.50
CA ARG A 271 -10.80 -7.24 -0.98
C ARG A 271 -12.23 -7.37 -0.42
N LEU A 272 -12.74 -6.35 0.26
CA LEU A 272 -14.11 -6.38 0.76
C LEU A 272 -15.12 -6.17 -0.36
N SER A 273 -16.29 -6.80 -0.22
CA SER A 273 -17.46 -6.48 -1.06
C SER A 273 -17.83 -4.99 -0.94
N PRO A 274 -18.36 -4.38 -2.02
CA PRO A 274 -18.80 -2.98 -2.00
C PRO A 274 -19.78 -2.61 -0.89
N ARG A 275 -20.53 -3.58 -0.36
CA ARG A 275 -21.44 -3.35 0.79
C ARG A 275 -20.71 -2.84 2.04
N TYR A 276 -19.42 -3.14 2.16
CA TYR A 276 -18.58 -2.69 3.27
C TYR A 276 -17.76 -1.44 2.96
N TRP A 277 -17.82 -0.92 1.73
CA TRP A 277 -17.18 0.34 1.37
C TRP A 277 -18.01 1.47 1.96
N ALA A 278 -17.69 1.84 3.20
CA ALA A 278 -18.37 2.94 3.85
C ALA A 278 -17.99 4.26 3.15
N ARG A 279 -18.93 5.22 3.11
CA ARG A 279 -18.73 6.57 2.55
C ARG A 279 -17.53 7.33 3.17
N ARG A 280 -17.01 6.85 4.29
CA ARG A 280 -15.86 7.43 5.00
C ARG A 280 -14.73 6.44 5.21
N ASP A 281 -14.76 5.27 4.57
CA ASP A 281 -13.63 4.36 4.63
C ASP A 281 -12.46 4.99 3.84
N PRO A 282 -11.34 5.35 4.49
CA PRO A 282 -10.22 5.98 3.80
C PRO A 282 -9.43 5.00 2.92
N TRP A 283 -9.79 3.71 2.92
CA TRP A 283 -9.05 2.62 2.27
C TRP A 283 -9.65 2.24 0.91
N MET A 284 -9.78 3.23 0.02
CA MET A 284 -10.29 3.05 -1.35
C MET A 284 -9.17 3.20 -2.38
N ALA A 285 -8.93 2.17 -3.20
CA ALA A 285 -7.91 2.20 -4.26
C ALA A 285 -8.32 2.95 -5.55
N SER A 286 -9.41 3.71 -5.50
CA SER A 286 -9.84 4.61 -6.57
C SER A 286 -10.56 5.81 -5.96
N ASP A 287 -10.00 6.99 -6.17
CA ASP A 287 -10.57 8.27 -5.70
C ASP A 287 -11.95 8.47 -6.33
N GLN A 288 -12.11 8.16 -7.63
CA GLN A 288 -13.41 8.24 -8.31
C GLN A 288 -14.48 7.37 -7.64
N VAL A 289 -14.16 6.11 -7.33
CA VAL A 289 -15.11 5.21 -6.67
C VAL A 289 -15.48 5.78 -5.30
N PHE A 290 -14.53 6.37 -4.59
CA PHE A 290 -14.77 6.96 -3.29
C PHE A 290 -15.64 8.21 -3.35
N THR A 291 -15.24 9.23 -4.12
CA THR A 291 -15.89 10.54 -4.15
C THR A 291 -17.20 10.52 -4.93
N ASP A 292 -17.18 9.95 -6.12
CA ASP A 292 -18.24 10.18 -7.10
C ASP A 292 -19.28 9.06 -7.11
N ILE A 293 -18.84 7.82 -6.85
CA ILE A 293 -19.75 6.68 -6.71
C ILE A 293 -20.27 6.60 -5.27
N MET A 294 -19.39 6.41 -4.30
CA MET A 294 -19.80 6.14 -2.91
C MET A 294 -20.21 7.40 -2.15
N GLY A 295 -19.76 8.58 -2.58
CA GLY A 295 -20.13 9.88 -2.01
C GLY A 295 -21.49 10.41 -2.48
N ASN A 296 -22.01 9.95 -3.63
CA ASN A 296 -23.27 10.39 -4.22
C ASN A 296 -24.35 9.28 -4.14
N PRO A 297 -25.51 9.50 -3.48
CA PRO A 297 -26.56 8.48 -3.35
C PRO A 297 -27.09 7.92 -4.68
N LYS A 298 -27.23 8.76 -5.72
CA LYS A 298 -27.73 8.34 -7.04
C LYS A 298 -26.71 7.46 -7.76
N SER A 299 -25.44 7.88 -7.79
CA SER A 299 -24.34 7.10 -8.38
C SER A 299 -24.15 5.78 -7.64
N LYS A 300 -24.18 5.80 -6.31
CA LYS A 300 -24.12 4.60 -5.46
C LYS A 300 -25.24 3.61 -5.81
N ALA A 301 -26.48 4.08 -5.90
CA ALA A 301 -27.60 3.22 -6.27
C ALA A 301 -27.43 2.61 -7.67
N ALA A 302 -26.94 3.39 -8.64
CA ALA A 302 -26.65 2.90 -10.00
C ALA A 302 -25.54 1.83 -9.99
N PHE A 303 -24.46 2.07 -9.26
CA PHE A 303 -23.38 1.10 -9.06
C PHE A 303 -23.89 -0.21 -8.47
N PHE A 304 -24.69 -0.17 -7.39
CA PHE A 304 -25.22 -1.40 -6.78
C PHE A 304 -26.24 -2.12 -7.65
N ARG A 305 -27.03 -1.42 -8.49
CA ARG A 305 -27.88 -2.06 -9.49
C ARG A 305 -27.04 -2.85 -10.50
N ALA A 306 -25.95 -2.27 -10.98
CA ALA A 306 -25.03 -2.96 -11.89
C ALA A 306 -24.29 -4.12 -11.21
N TYR A 307 -23.79 -3.91 -9.99
CA TYR A 307 -23.07 -4.94 -9.22
C TYR A 307 -23.94 -6.17 -8.89
N ASN A 308 -25.23 -5.96 -8.63
CA ASN A 308 -26.15 -7.05 -8.29
C ASN A 308 -26.87 -7.64 -9.51
N LYS A 309 -26.66 -7.13 -10.73
CA LYS A 309 -27.19 -7.75 -11.96
C LYS A 309 -26.64 -9.18 -12.04
N PRO A 310 -27.49 -10.23 -12.21
CA PRO A 310 -27.05 -11.62 -12.22
C PRO A 310 -25.89 -11.85 -13.18
#